data_AF-A0A2D9WRG8-F1
#
_entry.id   AF-A0A2D9WRG8-F1
#
_cell.length_a   1.000
_cell.length_b   1.000
_cell.length_c   1.000
_cell.angle_alpha   90.00
_cell.angle_beta   90.00
_cell.angle_gamma   90.00
#
_symmetry.space_group_name_H-M   'P 1'
#
loop_
_entity.id
_entity.type
_entity.pdbx_description
1 polymer ?
#
loop_
_entity_poly.entity_id
_entity_poly.type
_entity_poly.pdbx_seq_one_letter_code
_entity_poly.pdbx_strand_id
1 'polypeptide(L)'
;MFRKQSLHLFISSAVNFVIMAFIIYNGYQDNLMDISRGVTAGSGNFLLFSIFLHKKKNLQLKMIKAFSILYFIFGCYIAFFTNLEESSFIVFGIFTACIFSYLATKHIKKDIELIGSSNRIR
;
A
#
# COMPACT_ATOMS: atom_id res chain seq x y z
N MET A 1 -20.89 -6.42 -3.29
CA MET A 1 -20.38 -7.24 -2.17
C MET A 1 -18.92 -6.84 -1.92
N PHE A 2 -18.63 -6.16 -0.82
CA PHE A 2 -17.26 -5.77 -0.46
C PHE A 2 -16.44 -7.02 -0.13
N ARG A 3 -15.41 -7.32 -0.91
CA ARG A 3 -14.52 -8.46 -0.66
C ARG A 3 -13.46 -8.06 0.38
N LYS A 4 -13.05 -9.00 1.22
CA LYS A 4 -12.04 -8.76 2.29
C LYS A 4 -10.76 -8.09 1.75
N GLN A 5 -10.29 -8.49 0.57
CA GLN A 5 -9.13 -7.87 -0.09
C GLN A 5 -9.33 -6.37 -0.39
N SER A 6 -10.54 -5.96 -0.80
CA SER A 6 -10.86 -4.56 -1.08
C SER A 6 -10.82 -3.71 0.18
N LEU A 7 -11.26 -4.27 1.32
CA LEU A 7 -11.17 -3.61 2.62
C LEU A 7 -9.71 -3.40 3.03
N HIS A 8 -8.86 -4.42 2.91
CA HIS A 8 -7.45 -4.29 3.24
C HIS A 8 -6.72 -3.28 2.34
N LEU A 9 -7.01 -3.26 1.03
CA LEU A 9 -6.47 -2.25 0.13
C LEU A 9 -6.95 -0.84 0.46
N PHE A 10 -8.22 -0.70 0.85
CA PHE A 10 -8.77 0.57 1.29
C PHE A 10 -8.08 1.09 2.56
N ILE A 11 -7.90 0.23 3.56
CA ILE A 11 -7.18 0.60 4.79
C ILE A 11 -5.73 1.00 4.46
N SER A 12 -5.04 0.21 3.64
CA SER A 12 -3.67 0.52 3.22
C SER A 12 -3.58 1.88 2.49
N SER A 13 -4.57 2.20 1.66
CA SER A 13 -4.65 3.49 0.98
C SER A 13 -4.93 4.64 1.96
N ALA A 14 -5.88 4.46 2.88
CA ALA A 14 -6.22 5.45 3.89
C ALA A 14 -5.02 5.81 4.77
N VAL A 15 -4.22 4.82 5.19
CA VAL A 15 -2.98 5.04 5.94
C VAL A 15 -2.01 5.94 5.15
N ASN A 16 -1.86 5.72 3.85
CA ASN A 16 -0.99 6.57 3.02
C ASN A 16 -1.48 8.02 2.94
N PHE A 17 -2.79 8.26 2.89
CA PHE A 17 -3.34 9.60 2.95
C PHE A 17 -3.19 10.26 4.32
N VAL A 18 -3.25 9.49 5.41
CA VAL A 18 -2.97 10.00 6.76
C VAL A 18 -1.51 10.45 6.87
N ILE A 19 -0.56 9.66 6.37
CA ILE A 19 0.86 10.04 6.32
C ILE A 19 1.03 11.33 5.51
N MET A 20 0.40 11.42 4.34
CA MET A 20 0.44 12.62 3.50
C MET A 20 -0.12 13.86 4.23
N ALA A 21 -1.28 13.73 4.88
CA ALA A 21 -1.90 14.83 5.62
C ALA A 21 -1.02 15.29 6.78
N PHE A 22 -0.38 14.35 7.47
CA PHE A 22 0.55 14.63 8.55
C PHE A 22 1.79 15.39 8.08
N ILE A 23 2.37 14.97 6.95
CA ILE A 23 3.50 15.66 6.32
C ILE A 23 3.15 17.12 6.00
N ILE A 24 1.96 17.35 5.44
CA ILE A 24 1.49 18.69 5.08
C ILE A 24 1.25 19.54 6.33
N TYR A 25 0.59 18.96 7.34
CA TYR A 25 0.22 19.66 8.57
C TYR A 25 1.45 20.17 9.34
N ASN A 26 2.49 19.35 9.44
CA ASN A 26 3.72 19.70 10.14
C ASN A 26 4.67 20.60 9.31
N GLY A 27 4.30 20.94 8.07
CA GLY A 27 5.03 21.91 7.27
C GLY A 27 6.49 21.53 6.99
N TYR A 28 6.81 20.24 6.93
CA TYR A 28 8.16 19.78 6.63
C TYR A 28 8.60 20.28 5.23
N GLN A 29 9.64 21.13 5.17
CA GLN A 29 10.14 21.78 3.95
C GLN A 29 11.43 21.13 3.38
N ASP A 30 11.64 19.84 3.61
CA ASP A 30 12.79 19.11 3.05
C ASP A 30 12.41 18.47 1.70
N ASN A 31 13.31 18.54 0.71
CA ASN A 31 13.21 17.83 -0.57
C ASN A 31 12.85 16.35 -0.38
N LEU A 32 13.38 15.73 0.69
CA LEU A 32 13.07 14.35 1.01
C LEU A 32 11.61 14.16 1.43
N MET A 33 11.05 15.11 2.15
CA MET A 33 9.67 15.05 2.58
C MET A 33 8.71 15.34 1.41
N ASP A 34 9.09 16.18 0.46
CA ASP A 34 8.35 16.35 -0.79
C ASP A 34 8.30 15.05 -1.61
N ILE A 35 9.41 14.33 -1.69
CA ILE A 35 9.45 13.00 -2.31
C ILE A 35 8.54 12.04 -1.53
N SER A 36 8.60 12.03 -0.19
CA SER A 36 7.77 11.18 0.65
C SER A 36 6.28 11.45 0.46
N ARG A 37 5.90 12.73 0.39
CA ARG A 37 4.54 13.16 0.06
C ARG A 37 4.09 12.67 -1.31
N GLY A 38 4.95 12.78 -2.33
CA GLY A 38 4.66 12.26 -3.67
C GLY A 38 4.49 10.74 -3.69
N VAL A 39 5.37 10.01 -3.00
CA VAL A 39 5.36 8.53 -2.93
C VAL A 39 4.14 8.02 -2.15
N THR A 40 3.81 8.65 -1.02
CA THR A 40 2.61 8.32 -0.22
C THR A 40 1.32 8.61 -1.00
N ALA A 41 1.21 9.77 -1.66
CA ALA A 41 0.06 10.10 -2.51
C ALA A 41 -0.10 9.13 -3.70
N GLY A 42 0.99 8.84 -4.42
CA GLY A 42 0.99 7.93 -5.57
C GLY A 42 0.61 6.50 -5.17
N SER A 43 1.22 5.98 -4.11
CA SER A 43 0.93 4.64 -3.60
C SER A 43 -0.50 4.52 -3.04
N GLY A 44 -1.00 5.53 -2.33
CA GLY A 44 -2.38 5.59 -1.84
C GLY A 44 -3.40 5.50 -2.98
N ASN A 45 -3.24 6.34 -4.01
CA ASN A 45 -4.10 6.31 -5.20
C ASN A 45 -4.03 4.98 -5.95
N PHE A 46 -2.83 4.41 -6.07
CA PHE A 46 -2.62 3.14 -6.75
C PHE A 46 -3.32 1.96 -6.05
N LEU A 47 -3.27 1.92 -4.72
CA LEU A 47 -3.95 0.90 -3.93
C LEU A 47 -5.47 1.01 -4.04
N LEU A 48 -6.01 2.23 -4.07
CA LEU A 48 -7.41 2.49 -4.38
C LEU A 48 -7.77 2.00 -5.79
N PHE A 49 -6.97 2.34 -6.80
CA PHE A 49 -7.17 1.89 -8.17
C PHE A 49 -7.18 0.35 -8.27
N SER A 50 -6.33 -0.32 -7.49
CA SER A 50 -6.24 -1.78 -7.45
C SER A 50 -7.55 -2.45 -7.00
N ILE A 51 -8.43 -1.75 -6.26
CA ILE A 51 -9.76 -2.25 -5.91
C ILE A 51 -10.62 -2.48 -7.16
N PHE A 52 -10.53 -1.59 -8.15
CA PHE A 52 -11.30 -1.68 -9.39
C PHE A 52 -10.81 -2.79 -10.32
N LEU A 53 -9.55 -3.23 -10.17
CA LEU A 53 -8.95 -4.34 -10.92
C LEU A 53 -9.41 -5.74 -10.47
N HIS A 54 -10.49 -5.85 -9.69
CA HIS A 54 -11.01 -7.12 -9.15
C HIS A 54 -11.27 -8.24 -10.17
N LYS A 55 -11.48 -7.91 -11.46
CA LYS A 55 -11.61 -8.88 -12.56
C LYS A 55 -10.25 -9.40 -13.06
N LYS A 56 -9.18 -8.62 -12.90
CA LYS A 56 -7.81 -8.94 -13.34
C LYS A 56 -6.92 -9.27 -12.13
N LYS A 57 -7.28 -10.32 -11.37
CA LYS A 57 -6.62 -10.68 -10.09
C LYS A 57 -5.10 -10.88 -10.18
N ASN A 58 -4.61 -11.50 -11.25
CA ASN A 58 -3.17 -11.69 -11.47
C ASN A 58 -2.42 -10.36 -11.66
N LEU A 59 -3.03 -9.41 -12.38
CA LEU A 59 -2.48 -8.07 -12.55
C LEU A 59 -2.49 -7.31 -11.22
N GLN A 60 -3.62 -7.36 -10.50
CA GLN A 60 -3.77 -6.78 -9.18
C GLN A 60 -2.68 -7.27 -8.21
N LEU A 61 -2.38 -8.57 -8.22
CA LEU A 61 -1.34 -9.17 -7.39
C LEU A 61 0.07 -8.72 -7.76
N LYS A 62 0.40 -8.68 -9.06
CA LYS A 62 1.71 -8.17 -9.55
C LYS A 62 1.92 -6.73 -9.12
N MET A 63 0.88 -5.92 -9.28
CA MET A 63 0.84 -4.50 -8.93
C MET A 63 1.08 -4.30 -7.43
N ILE A 64 0.30 -4.92 -6.55
CA ILE A 64 0.48 -4.79 -5.09
C ILE A 64 1.88 -5.22 -4.66
N LYS A 65 2.43 -6.30 -5.23
CA LYS A 65 3.77 -6.79 -4.89
C LYS A 65 4.88 -5.81 -5.27
N ALA A 66 4.86 -5.29 -6.50
CA ALA A 66 5.85 -4.32 -6.97
C ALA A 66 5.84 -3.06 -6.09
N PHE A 67 4.66 -2.56 -5.77
CA PHE A 67 4.51 -1.38 -4.92
C PHE A 67 4.96 -1.64 -3.48
N SER A 68 4.59 -2.78 -2.89
CA SER A 68 5.00 -3.10 -1.51
C SER A 68 6.53 -3.15 -1.35
N ILE A 69 7.26 -3.63 -2.37
CA ILE A 69 8.73 -3.64 -2.37
C ILE A 69 9.29 -2.22 -2.44
N LEU A 70 8.81 -1.41 -3.39
CA LEU A 70 9.24 -0.01 -3.52
C LEU A 70 8.95 0.80 -2.25
N TYR A 71 7.78 0.59 -1.67
CA TYR A 71 7.33 1.30 -0.47
C TYR A 71 8.15 0.90 0.77
N PHE A 72 8.54 -0.38 0.88
CA PHE A 72 9.43 -0.85 1.94
C PHE A 72 10.84 -0.25 1.83
N ILE A 73 11.43 -0.25 0.63
CA ILE A 73 12.76 0.36 0.38
C ILE A 73 12.72 1.85 0.77
N PHE A 74 11.65 2.54 0.39
CA PHE A 74 11.46 3.95 0.72
C PHE A 74 11.31 4.18 2.22
N GLY A 75 10.55 3.33 2.93
CA GLY A 75 10.45 3.39 4.39
C GLY A 75 11.79 3.18 5.12
N CYS A 76 12.61 2.24 4.65
CA CYS A 76 13.97 2.06 5.16
C CYS A 76 14.82 3.32 4.93
N TYR A 77 14.72 3.94 3.76
CA TYR A 77 15.45 5.17 3.47
C TYR A 77 15.10 6.30 4.46
N ILE A 78 13.81 6.50 4.74
CA ILE A 78 13.38 7.47 5.76
C ILE A 78 13.95 7.08 7.13
N ALA A 79 13.81 5.83 7.55
CA ALA A 79 14.23 5.38 8.88
C ALA A 79 15.73 5.59 9.18
N PHE A 80 16.61 5.41 8.18
CA PHE A 80 18.06 5.45 8.39
C PHE A 80 18.72 6.79 8.04
N PHE A 81 18.13 7.57 7.13
CA PHE A 81 18.77 8.76 6.58
C PHE A 81 18.11 10.07 7.02
N THR A 82 17.10 10.03 7.90
CA THR A 82 16.42 11.24 8.38
C THR A 82 16.49 11.42 9.89
N ASN A 83 16.91 12.61 10.31
CA ASN A 83 16.72 13.13 11.67
C ASN A 83 15.39 13.90 11.74
N LEU A 84 14.28 13.22 11.45
CA LEU A 84 12.95 13.80 11.66
C LEU A 84 12.47 13.47 13.06
N GLU A 85 11.99 14.48 13.80
CA GLU A 85 11.38 14.31 15.12
C GLU A 85 10.27 13.24 15.12
N GLU A 86 9.54 13.11 14.00
CA GLU A 86 8.42 12.19 13.87
C GLU A 86 8.62 11.12 12.79
N SER A 87 9.88 10.81 12.44
CA SER A 87 10.24 9.70 11.54
C SER A 87 9.55 8.38 11.92
N SER A 88 9.40 8.13 13.23
CA SER A 88 8.76 6.93 13.77
C SER A 88 7.30 6.76 13.33
N PHE A 89 6.52 7.84 13.25
CA PHE A 89 5.12 7.80 12.81
C PHE A 89 5.02 7.45 11.31
N ILE A 90 5.85 8.11 10.49
CA ILE A 90 5.88 7.87 9.04
C ILE A 90 6.28 6.43 8.75
N VAL A 91 7.33 5.94 9.41
CA VAL A 91 7.82 4.56 9.28
C VAL A 91 6.75 3.56 9.72
N PHE A 92 6.10 3.80 10.87
CA PHE A 92 5.00 2.95 11.34
C PHE A 92 3.81 2.91 10.36
N GLY A 93 3.46 4.06 9.78
CA GLY A 93 2.45 4.14 8.74
C GLY A 93 2.80 3.31 7.50
N ILE A 94 4.05 3.40 7.02
CA ILE A 94 4.55 2.61 5.88
C ILE A 94 4.45 1.11 6.17
N PHE A 95 4.89 0.67 7.36
CA PHE A 95 4.76 -0.73 7.77
C PHE A 95 3.30 -1.19 7.81
N THR A 96 2.41 -0.36 8.35
CA THR A 96 0.98 -0.65 8.42
C THR A 96 0.39 -0.84 7.02
N ALA A 97 0.70 0.06 6.07
CA ALA A 97 0.29 -0.08 4.68
C ALA A 97 0.82 -1.38 4.05
N CYS A 98 2.09 -1.73 4.27
CA CYS A 98 2.67 -2.99 3.80
C CYS A 98 1.95 -4.22 4.37
N ILE A 99 1.59 -4.23 5.66
CA ILE A 99 0.87 -5.34 6.31
C ILE A 99 -0.51 -5.53 5.66
N PHE A 100 -1.27 -4.45 5.50
CA PHE A 100 -2.59 -4.54 4.87
C PHE A 100 -2.52 -4.91 3.39
N SER A 101 -1.53 -4.42 2.66
CA SER A 101 -1.24 -4.86 1.28
C SER A 101 -0.90 -6.35 1.20
N TYR A 102 -0.15 -6.88 2.18
CA TYR A 102 0.14 -8.31 2.29
C TYR A 102 -1.14 -9.13 2.56
N LEU A 103 -1.99 -8.69 3.49
CA LEU A 103 -3.27 -9.34 3.78
C LEU A 103 -4.19 -9.35 2.56
N ALA A 104 -4.26 -8.24 1.82
CA ALA A 104 -4.98 -8.18 0.55
C ALA A 104 -4.45 -9.21 -0.44
N THR A 105 -3.13 -9.30 -0.59
CA THR A 105 -2.46 -10.28 -1.46
C THR A 105 -2.82 -11.71 -1.09
N LYS A 106 -2.82 -12.06 0.21
CA LYS A 106 -3.21 -13.39 0.70
C LYS A 106 -4.64 -13.75 0.27
N HIS A 107 -5.56 -12.80 0.41
CA HIS A 107 -6.94 -13.00 -0.02
C HIS A 107 -7.07 -13.14 -1.54
N ILE A 108 -6.37 -12.32 -2.32
CA ILE A 108 -6.37 -12.40 -3.80
C ILE A 108 -5.87 -13.76 -4.29
N LYS A 109 -4.81 -14.32 -3.67
CA LYS A 109 -4.30 -15.65 -4.03
C LYS A 109 -5.33 -16.75 -3.82
N LYS A 110 -5.96 -16.78 -2.64
CA LYS A 110 -7.05 -17.74 -2.34
C LYS A 110 -8.19 -17.60 -3.35
N ASP A 111 -8.52 -16.37 -3.70
CA ASP A 111 -9.52 -16.01 -4.70
C ASP A 111 -9.18 -16.49 -6.13
N ILE A 112 -7.89 -16.66 -6.47
CA ILE A 112 -7.42 -17.20 -7.75
C ILE A 112 -7.47 -18.74 -7.71
N GLU A 113 -7.00 -19.35 -6.63
CA GLU A 113 -7.01 -20.80 -6.42
C GLU A 113 -8.43 -21.37 -6.50
N LEU A 114 -9.41 -20.70 -5.87
CA LEU A 114 -10.81 -21.10 -5.94
C LEU A 114 -11.35 -21.11 -7.38
N ILE A 115 -11.03 -20.09 -8.19
CA ILE A 115 -11.43 -20.04 -9.61
C ILE A 115 -10.76 -21.17 -10.40
N GLY A 116 -9.46 -21.39 -10.18
CA GLY A 116 -8.72 -22.47 -10.85
C GLY A 116 -9.25 -23.85 -10.50
N SER A 117 -9.61 -24.09 -9.24
CA SER A 117 -10.20 -25.35 -8.79
C SER A 117 -11.60 -25.59 -9.36
N SER A 118 -12.46 -24.56 -9.42
CA SER A 118 -13.78 -24.65 -10.03
C SER A 118 -13.72 -24.94 -11.54
N ASN A 119 -12.75 -24.37 -12.24
CA ASN A 119 -12.52 -24.65 -13.66
C ASN A 119 -11.94 -26.04 -13.92
N ARG A 120 -11.39 -26.71 -12.90
CA ARG A 120 -10.85 -28.08 -13.01
C ARG A 120 -11.92 -29.16 -12.82
N ILE A 121 -12.99 -28.83 -12.11
CA ILE A 121 -14.12 -29.72 -11.82
C ILE A 121 -15.15 -29.72 -12.96
N ARG A 122 -15.11 -28.68 -13.80
CA ARG A 122 -15.98 -28.52 -14.97
C ARG A 122 -15.29 -29.00 -16.23
#